data_AF-A0A1T3P2I7-F1
#
_entry.id   AF-A0A1T3P2I7-F1
#
_cell.length_a   1.000
_cell.length_b   1.000
_cell.length_c   1.000
_cell.angle_alpha   90.00
_cell.angle_beta   90.00
_cell.angle_gamma   90.00
#
_symmetry.space_group_name_H-M   'P 1'
#
loop_
_entity.id
_entity.type
_entity.pdbx_description
1 polymer ?
#
loop_
_entity_poly.entity_id
_entity_poly.type
_entity_poly.pdbx_seq_one_letter_code
_entity_poly.pdbx_strand_id
1 'polypeptide(L)'
;MSKKNEPLRVKPLEESRAIAERHARAVLDVIGAPVTPQGVSSKDGPCENSDGGVSGADSYSLLHMYNVVVAPARQVEVLRRVRDAFAAQGVRVAQDEIYDIPESPGGKVSGVDEADGFRILVSSTSPPEQITVWVTSPCFANPGQGSR
;
A
#
# COMPACT_ATOMS: atom_id res chain seq x y z
N MET A 1 -11.56 -13.07 18.87
CA MET A 1 -10.73 -12.84 20.09
C MET A 1 -9.67 -11.81 19.74
N SER A 2 -9.96 -10.53 19.99
CA SER A 2 -9.04 -9.43 19.70
C SER A 2 -7.84 -9.51 20.64
N LYS A 3 -6.62 -9.57 20.08
CA LYS A 3 -5.39 -9.38 20.87
C LYS A 3 -5.36 -7.93 21.38
N LYS A 4 -6.03 -7.69 22.50
CA LYS A 4 -5.91 -6.48 23.30
C LYS A 4 -4.49 -6.53 23.92
N ASN A 5 -3.64 -5.55 23.60
CA ASN A 5 -2.39 -5.23 24.31
C ASN A 5 -1.07 -5.86 23.81
N GLU A 6 -0.89 -6.15 22.52
CA GLU A 6 0.49 -6.30 22.02
C GLU A 6 1.10 -4.90 21.84
N PRO A 7 2.25 -4.59 22.47
CA PRO A 7 2.85 -3.27 22.35
C PRO A 7 3.20 -2.98 20.88
N LEU A 8 2.88 -1.78 20.42
CA LEU A 8 3.21 -1.37 19.06
C LEU A 8 4.72 -1.44 18.85
N ARG A 9 5.12 -1.91 17.66
CA ARG A 9 6.51 -1.84 17.24
C ARG A 9 6.92 -0.37 17.15
N VAL A 10 8.08 -0.04 17.68
CA VAL A 10 8.65 1.31 17.56
C VAL A 10 9.34 1.40 16.21
N LYS A 11 9.02 2.44 15.43
CA LYS A 11 9.70 2.71 14.16
C LYS A 11 9.69 4.22 13.89
N PRO A 12 10.83 4.83 13.50
CA PRO A 12 10.84 6.23 13.07
C PRO A 12 10.00 6.44 11.80
N LEU A 13 9.34 7.60 11.68
CA LEU A 13 8.55 7.96 10.50
C LEU A 13 9.36 7.86 9.21
N GLU A 14 10.59 8.38 9.19
CA GLU A 14 11.45 8.34 8.00
C GLU A 14 11.87 6.91 7.62
N GLU A 15 12.07 6.03 8.59
CA GLU A 15 12.36 4.62 8.30
C GLU A 15 11.13 3.92 7.69
N SER A 16 9.94 4.19 8.24
CA SER A 16 8.68 3.70 7.66
C SER A 16 8.45 4.22 6.25
N ARG A 17 8.83 5.47 5.97
CA ARG A 17 8.76 6.06 4.62
C ARG A 17 9.73 5.37 3.65
N ALA A 18 10.96 5.11 4.07
CA ALA A 18 11.93 4.38 3.25
C ALA A 18 11.47 2.95 2.93
N ILE A 19 10.81 2.27 3.89
CA ILE A 19 10.20 0.96 3.65
C ILE A 19 9.05 1.06 2.66
N ALA A 20 8.15 2.02 2.84
CA ALA A 20 7.02 2.23 1.95
C ALA A 20 7.48 2.52 0.50
N GLU A 21 8.51 3.35 0.35
CA GLU A 21 9.11 3.68 -0.94
C GLU A 21 9.73 2.45 -1.61
N ARG A 22 10.43 1.59 -0.85
CA ARG A 22 11.02 0.35 -1.40
C ARG A 22 9.94 -0.57 -1.97
N HIS A 23 8.86 -0.78 -1.22
CA HIS A 23 7.72 -1.58 -1.68
C HIS A 23 7.04 -0.99 -2.91
N ALA A 24 6.84 0.33 -2.91
CA ALA A 24 6.26 1.01 -4.06
C ALA A 24 7.15 0.87 -5.29
N ARG A 25 8.46 1.08 -5.17
CA ARG A 25 9.43 0.90 -6.27
C ARG A 25 9.40 -0.51 -6.84
N ALA A 26 9.37 -1.54 -5.99
CA ALA A 26 9.26 -2.92 -6.45
C ALA A 26 7.99 -3.16 -7.31
N VAL A 27 6.86 -2.55 -6.94
CA VAL A 27 5.62 -2.58 -7.72
C VAL A 27 5.76 -1.79 -9.02
N LEU A 28 6.33 -0.58 -8.96
CA LEU A 28 6.53 0.29 -10.13
C LEU A 28 7.41 -0.38 -11.19
N ASP A 29 8.45 -1.10 -10.76
CA ASP A 29 9.34 -1.86 -11.66
C ASP A 29 8.58 -2.99 -12.38
N VAL A 30 7.64 -3.65 -11.70
CA VAL A 30 6.76 -4.68 -12.32
C VAL A 30 5.78 -4.06 -13.30
N ILE A 31 5.24 -2.88 -12.98
CA ILE A 31 4.32 -2.15 -13.87
C ILE A 31 5.06 -1.67 -15.14
N GLY A 32 6.29 -1.18 -14.99
CA GLY A 32 7.15 -0.78 -16.12
C GLY A 32 6.56 0.36 -16.95
N ALA A 33 5.85 1.29 -16.31
CA ALA A 33 5.19 2.42 -16.95
C ALA A 33 5.50 3.74 -16.21
N PRO A 34 5.36 4.90 -16.85
CA PRO A 34 5.78 6.17 -16.25
C PRO A 34 4.83 6.62 -15.13
N VAL A 35 5.41 7.09 -14.04
CA VAL A 35 4.67 7.79 -12.97
C VAL A 35 4.06 9.07 -13.54
N THR A 36 2.84 9.41 -13.12
CA THR A 36 2.14 10.60 -13.61
C THR A 36 2.84 11.90 -13.18
N PRO A 37 2.56 13.05 -13.83
CA PRO A 37 3.15 14.33 -13.43
C PRO A 37 2.83 14.76 -12.00
N GLN A 38 1.71 14.29 -11.43
CA GLN A 38 1.35 14.52 -10.02
C GLN A 38 2.30 13.80 -9.05
N GLY A 39 3.06 12.81 -9.55
CA GLY A 39 4.20 12.22 -8.87
C GLY A 39 3.83 11.32 -7.70
N VAL A 40 4.59 11.50 -6.61
CA VAL A 40 4.49 10.75 -5.35
C VAL A 40 3.80 11.60 -4.29
N SER A 41 3.00 10.97 -3.45
CA SER A 41 2.43 11.60 -2.25
C SER A 41 2.65 10.71 -1.04
N SER A 42 2.96 11.34 0.11
CA SER A 42 3.01 10.66 1.41
C SER A 42 2.12 11.40 2.38
N LYS A 43 1.35 10.65 3.17
CA LYS A 43 0.57 11.19 4.28
C LYS A 43 0.74 10.30 5.49
N ASP A 44 1.08 10.88 6.62
CA ASP A 44 1.04 10.23 7.92
C ASP A 44 -0.07 10.82 8.78
N GLY A 45 -0.53 10.02 9.73
CA GLY A 45 -1.60 10.40 10.63
C GLY A 45 -1.73 9.42 11.79
N PRO A 46 -2.60 9.74 12.76
CA PRO A 46 -2.84 8.83 13.87
C PRO A 46 -3.41 7.49 13.36
N CYS A 47 -3.16 6.42 14.10
CA CYS A 47 -3.74 5.13 13.77
C CYS A 47 -5.25 5.14 14.04
N GLU A 48 -6.04 4.64 13.10
CA GLU A 48 -7.45 4.37 13.32
C GLU A 48 -7.62 2.99 13.96
N ASN A 49 -8.33 2.96 15.09
CA ASN A 49 -8.79 1.72 15.70
C ASN A 49 -10.01 1.21 14.94
N SER A 50 -10.25 -0.10 15.02
CA SER A 50 -11.38 -0.78 14.36
C SER A 50 -12.77 -0.32 14.81
N ASP A 51 -12.88 0.47 15.90
CA ASP A 51 -14.11 1.08 16.40
C ASP A 51 -14.27 2.55 15.98
N GLY A 52 -13.40 3.07 15.11
CA GLY A 52 -13.37 4.48 14.72
C GLY A 52 -12.69 5.39 15.74
N GLY A 53 -12.14 4.84 16.83
CA GLY A 53 -11.31 5.57 17.76
C GLY A 53 -9.96 5.93 17.12
N VAL A 54 -9.47 7.14 17.37
CA VAL A 54 -8.16 7.58 16.90
C VAL A 54 -7.14 7.33 18.01
N SER A 55 -6.01 6.71 17.69
CA SER A 55 -4.92 6.52 18.65
C SER A 55 -4.37 7.85 19.14
N GLY A 56 -3.83 7.91 20.36
CA GLY A 56 -3.13 9.09 20.89
C GLY A 56 -1.92 9.50 20.03
N ALA A 57 -1.33 10.65 20.35
CA ALA A 57 -0.21 11.24 19.61
C ALA A 57 1.06 10.36 19.53
N ASP A 58 1.13 9.31 20.36
CA ASP A 58 2.28 8.43 20.48
C ASP A 58 2.36 7.34 19.39
N SER A 59 1.37 7.27 18.50
CA SER A 59 1.36 6.29 17.40
C SER A 59 0.87 6.87 16.07
N TYR A 60 1.40 6.31 14.99
CA TYR A 60 1.12 6.77 13.64
C TYR A 60 1.00 5.62 12.64
N SER A 61 0.35 5.92 11.52
CA SER A 61 0.39 5.14 10.30
C SER A 61 0.80 6.04 9.13
N LEU A 62 1.37 5.45 8.10
CA LEU A 62 1.83 6.12 6.90
C LEU A 62 1.11 5.52 5.68
N LEU A 63 0.63 6.38 4.79
CA LEU A 63 0.22 6.06 3.43
C LEU A 63 1.19 6.70 2.45
N HIS A 64 1.76 5.89 1.56
CA HIS A 64 2.60 6.31 0.46
C HIS A 64 1.94 5.94 -0.86
N MET A 65 1.82 6.88 -1.79
CA MET A 65 1.01 6.73 -3.00
C MET A 65 1.76 7.17 -4.26
N TYR A 66 1.59 6.39 -5.32
CA TYR A 66 1.94 6.75 -6.70
C TYR A 66 0.75 6.55 -7.62
N ASN A 67 0.71 7.30 -8.72
CA ASN A 67 -0.11 7.00 -9.88
C ASN A 67 0.81 6.76 -11.08
N VAL A 68 0.46 5.77 -11.90
CA VAL A 68 1.25 5.36 -13.07
C VAL A 68 0.33 5.33 -14.30
N VAL A 69 0.80 5.86 -15.42
CA VAL A 69 0.03 5.87 -16.67
C VAL A 69 0.01 4.48 -17.28
N VAL A 70 -1.16 3.84 -17.30
CA VAL A 70 -1.35 2.50 -17.88
C VAL A 70 -2.58 2.55 -18.77
N ALA A 71 -2.38 2.31 -20.07
CA ALA A 71 -3.46 2.33 -21.04
C ALA A 71 -4.56 1.30 -20.67
N PRO A 72 -5.85 1.58 -20.92
CA PRO A 72 -6.95 0.69 -20.57
C PRO A 72 -6.74 -0.77 -20.99
N ALA A 73 -6.26 -0.99 -22.21
CA ALA A 73 -5.99 -2.32 -22.77
C ALA A 73 -4.91 -3.13 -22.02
N ARG A 74 -4.11 -2.49 -21.15
CA ARG A 74 -3.01 -3.12 -20.40
C ARG A 74 -3.31 -3.28 -18.91
N GLN A 75 -4.41 -2.74 -18.41
CA GLN A 75 -4.75 -2.71 -16.99
C GLN A 75 -4.77 -4.13 -16.38
N VAL A 76 -5.56 -5.02 -16.99
CA VAL A 76 -5.73 -6.41 -16.56
C VAL A 76 -4.41 -7.18 -16.59
N GLU A 77 -3.63 -7.03 -17.66
CA GLU A 77 -2.32 -7.67 -17.80
C GLU A 77 -1.37 -7.24 -16.67
N VAL A 78 -1.28 -5.93 -16.42
CA VAL A 78 -0.40 -5.39 -15.38
C VAL A 78 -0.82 -5.84 -13.99
N LEU A 79 -2.12 -5.85 -13.67
CA LEU A 79 -2.61 -6.35 -12.38
C LEU A 79 -2.27 -7.83 -12.17
N ARG A 80 -2.40 -8.67 -13.20
CA ARG A 80 -1.98 -10.09 -13.14
C ARG A 80 -0.49 -10.21 -12.85
N ARG A 81 0.36 -9.43 -13.53
CA ARG A 81 1.82 -9.41 -13.28
C ARG A 81 2.17 -8.98 -11.86
N VAL A 82 1.47 -7.97 -11.32
CA VAL A 82 1.66 -7.52 -9.94
C VAL A 82 1.29 -8.62 -8.95
N ARG A 83 0.16 -9.30 -9.14
CA ARG A 83 -0.23 -10.44 -8.31
C ARG A 83 0.82 -11.55 -8.34
N ASP A 84 1.31 -11.90 -9.52
CA ASP A 84 2.32 -12.94 -9.68
C ASP A 84 3.65 -12.53 -9.02
N ALA A 85 4.01 -11.24 -9.10
CA ALA A 85 5.16 -10.68 -8.40
C ALA A 85 5.02 -10.73 -6.87
N PHE A 86 3.82 -10.46 -6.33
CA PHE A 86 3.56 -10.60 -4.90
C PHE A 86 3.83 -12.02 -4.42
N ALA A 87 3.31 -13.02 -5.13
CA ALA A 87 3.56 -14.42 -4.81
C ALA A 87 5.05 -14.78 -4.87
N ALA A 88 5.78 -14.29 -5.89
CA ALA A 88 7.22 -14.53 -6.03
C ALA A 88 8.06 -13.85 -4.93
N GLN A 89 7.60 -12.71 -4.40
CA GLN A 89 8.28 -11.93 -3.37
C GLN A 89 7.88 -12.33 -1.94
N GLY A 90 7.00 -13.32 -1.77
CA GLY A 90 6.50 -13.73 -0.46
C GLY A 90 5.48 -12.76 0.16
N VAL A 91 4.96 -11.81 -0.62
CA VAL A 91 3.85 -10.96 -0.22
C VAL A 91 2.57 -11.79 -0.27
N ARG A 92 1.88 -11.94 0.85
CA ARG A 92 0.63 -12.70 0.91
C ARG A 92 -0.49 -11.90 0.27
N VAL A 93 -1.04 -12.39 -0.84
CA VAL A 93 -2.20 -11.79 -1.50
C VAL A 93 -3.40 -11.80 -0.55
N ALA A 94 -4.01 -10.63 -0.37
CA ALA A 94 -5.18 -10.42 0.48
C ALA A 94 -6.46 -10.14 -0.33
N GLN A 95 -6.32 -9.58 -1.53
CA GLN A 95 -7.42 -9.34 -2.47
C GLN A 95 -6.92 -9.54 -3.90
N ASP A 96 -7.72 -10.21 -4.72
CA ASP A 96 -7.51 -10.39 -6.16
C ASP A 96 -8.86 -10.23 -6.85
N GLU A 97 -9.13 -9.02 -7.33
CA GLU A 97 -10.36 -8.65 -8.03
C GLU A 97 -9.99 -8.04 -9.38
N ILE A 98 -9.88 -8.87 -10.41
CA ILE A 98 -9.53 -8.42 -11.77
C ILE A 98 -10.74 -8.61 -12.68
N TYR A 99 -11.15 -7.52 -13.33
CA TYR A 99 -12.29 -7.44 -14.22
C TYR A 99 -11.81 -7.25 -15.66
N ASP A 100 -12.11 -8.22 -16.51
CA ASP A 100 -11.78 -8.22 -17.94
C ASP A 100 -13.03 -7.88 -18.76
N ILE A 101 -13.56 -6.69 -18.49
CA ILE A 101 -14.80 -6.18 -19.10
C ILE A 101 -14.40 -5.20 -20.20
N PRO A 102 -14.85 -5.35 -21.46
CA PRO A 102 -14.41 -4.51 -22.57
C PRO A 102 -14.55 -3.00 -22.32
N GLU A 103 -15.61 -2.58 -21.63
CA GLU A 103 -15.91 -1.17 -21.37
C GLU A 103 -15.15 -0.60 -20.15
N SER A 104 -14.65 -1.47 -19.27
CA SER A 104 -13.98 -1.06 -18.02
C SER A 104 -13.00 -2.14 -17.54
N PRO A 105 -11.91 -2.39 -18.29
CA PRO A 105 -10.89 -3.34 -17.87
C PRO A 105 -10.12 -2.78 -16.67
N GLY A 106 -9.86 -3.61 -15.67
CA GLY A 106 -9.12 -3.17 -14.49
C GLY A 106 -9.34 -4.04 -13.27
N GLY A 107 -9.23 -3.45 -12.10
CA GLY A 107 -9.42 -4.18 -10.84
C GLY A 107 -8.52 -3.71 -9.71
N LYS A 108 -8.37 -4.58 -8.72
CA LYS A 108 -7.59 -4.38 -7.50
C LYS A 108 -6.85 -5.65 -7.14
N VAL A 109 -5.58 -5.49 -6.83
CA VAL A 109 -4.76 -6.53 -6.20
C VAL A 109 -4.18 -5.93 -4.93
N SER A 110 -4.35 -6.60 -3.79
CA SER A 110 -3.69 -6.19 -2.56
C SER A 110 -2.95 -7.35 -1.90
N GLY A 111 -1.92 -7.00 -1.15
CA GLY A 111 -1.08 -7.95 -0.43
C GLY A 111 -0.55 -7.38 0.86
N VAL A 112 -0.04 -8.27 1.71
CA VAL A 112 0.62 -7.93 2.97
C VAL A 112 2.00 -8.56 2.97
N ASP A 113 3.04 -7.73 3.15
CA ASP A 113 4.36 -8.24 3.50
C ASP A 113 4.34 -8.59 4.99
N GLU A 114 4.49 -9.88 5.32
CA GLU A 114 4.40 -10.33 6.71
C GLU A 114 5.65 -10.02 7.52
N ALA A 115 6.79 -9.76 6.88
CA ALA A 115 8.05 -9.47 7.57
C ALA A 115 8.02 -8.07 8.20
N ASP A 116 7.42 -7.08 7.52
CA ASP A 116 7.30 -5.72 8.05
C ASP A 116 5.86 -5.27 8.36
N GLY A 117 4.85 -6.01 7.89
CA GLY A 117 3.43 -5.76 8.12
C GLY A 117 2.83 -4.69 7.21
N PHE A 118 3.56 -4.21 6.19
CA PHE A 118 3.04 -3.23 5.25
C PHE A 118 2.01 -3.85 4.31
N ARG A 119 0.97 -3.08 4.01
CA ARG A 119 -0.07 -3.44 3.05
C ARG A 119 0.19 -2.72 1.74
N ILE A 120 0.11 -3.44 0.65
CA ILE A 120 0.29 -2.92 -0.70
C ILE A 120 -1.04 -3.10 -1.42
N LEU A 121 -1.60 -2.02 -1.97
CA LEU A 121 -2.79 -2.05 -2.83
C LEU A 121 -2.43 -1.45 -4.18
N VAL A 122 -2.76 -2.18 -5.23
CA VAL A 122 -2.63 -1.76 -6.62
C VAL A 122 -4.01 -1.79 -7.25
N SER A 123 -4.47 -0.64 -7.74
CA SER A 123 -5.84 -0.46 -8.23
C SER A 123 -5.85 0.31 -9.54
N SER A 124 -6.64 -0.15 -10.51
CA SER A 124 -7.01 0.70 -11.63
C SER A 124 -7.80 1.92 -11.13
N THR A 125 -7.62 3.06 -11.79
CA THR A 125 -8.48 4.24 -11.59
C THR A 125 -9.80 4.09 -12.34
N SER A 126 -10.75 4.99 -12.09
CA SER A 126 -11.97 5.15 -12.88
C SER A 126 -12.02 6.59 -13.40
N PRO A 127 -11.77 6.85 -14.70
CA PRO A 127 -11.57 5.88 -15.80
C PRO A 127 -10.24 5.11 -15.72
N PRO A 128 -10.10 3.95 -16.40
CA PRO A 128 -8.94 3.04 -16.31
C PRO A 128 -7.72 3.50 -17.13
N GLU A 129 -7.31 4.75 -16.92
CA GLU A 129 -6.18 5.39 -17.60
C GLU A 129 -4.88 5.33 -16.77
N GLN A 130 -5.01 4.99 -15.49
CA GLN A 130 -3.91 4.93 -14.54
C GLN A 130 -4.05 3.71 -13.63
N ILE A 131 -2.94 3.34 -13.02
CA ILE A 131 -2.90 2.45 -11.87
C ILE A 131 -2.38 3.25 -10.68
N THR A 132 -3.12 3.20 -9.59
CA THR A 132 -2.73 3.74 -8.31
C THR A 132 -2.05 2.64 -7.49
N VAL A 133 -0.89 2.97 -6.91
CA VAL A 133 -0.15 2.12 -5.99
C VAL A 133 -0.17 2.77 -4.62
N TRP A 134 -0.74 2.10 -3.63
CA TRP A 134 -0.76 2.50 -2.22
C TRP A 134 0.07 1.54 -1.40
N VAL A 135 0.95 2.09 -0.57
CA VAL A 135 1.69 1.34 0.42
C VAL A 135 1.38 1.94 1.79
N THR A 136 0.71 1.14 2.63
CA THR A 136 0.24 1.55 3.94
C THR A 136 1.02 0.80 5.02
N SER A 137 1.60 1.55 5.96
CA SER A 137 2.27 0.95 7.10
C SER A 137 1.28 0.33 8.08
N PRO A 138 1.71 -0.66 8.88
CA PRO A 138 1.00 -0.96 10.11
C PRO A 138 1.12 0.23 11.08
N CYS A 139 0.37 0.17 12.18
CA CYS A 139 0.50 1.15 13.25
C CYS A 139 1.85 0.98 13.97
N PHE A 140 2.58 2.08 14.15
CA PHE A 140 3.85 2.12 14.86
C PHE A 140 3.79 3.10 16.03
N ALA A 141 4.57 2.83 17.08
CA ALA A 141 4.85 3.80 18.13
C ALA A 141 5.95 4.77 17.69
N ASN A 142 5.82 6.04 18.02
CA ASN A 142 6.79 7.08 17.67
C ASN A 142 8.02 7.01 18.60
N PRO A 143 9.26 6.87 18.08
CA PRO A 143 10.47 6.88 18.90
C PRO A 143 10.72 8.29 19.48
N GLY A 144 10.17 8.54 20.66
CA GLY A 144 10.34 9.84 21.34
C GLY A 144 9.27 10.17 22.39
N GLN A 145 8.19 9.41 22.47
CA GLN A 145 7.14 9.58 23.49
C GLN A 145 6.90 8.29 24.29
N GLY A 146 7.99 7.56 24.57
CA GLY A 146 7.96 6.49 25.56
C GLY A 146 7.69 7.09 26.95
N SER A 147 6.48 6.87 27.46
CA SER A 147 6.06 6.88 28.87
C SER A 147 6.79 7.87 29.80
N ARG A 148 6.16 9.02 30.06
CA ARG A 148 6.27 9.66 31.39
C ARG A 148 5.14 9.17 32.27
#